data_AF-A0A9E1X592-F1
#
_entry.id   AF-A0A9E1X592-F1
#
_cell.length_a   1.000
_cell.length_b   1.000
_cell.length_c   1.000
_cell.angle_alpha   90.00
_cell.angle_beta   90.00
_cell.angle_gamma   90.00
#
_symmetry.space_group_name_H-M   'P 1'
#
loop_
_entity.id
_entity.type
_entity.pdbx_description
1 polymer ?
#
loop_
_entity_poly.entity_id
_entity_poly.type
_entity_poly.pdbx_seq_one_letter_code
_entity_poly.pdbx_strand_id
1 'polypeptide(L)'
;MGKLERLLDLITVLMEAGRPLTRHEIRDTLPAGAYAADDVAFRRTFERDKDELRALGIELTVAPAPDSDPPIDGYRIDREAFGVDPPTLDPDESTSLALATAVVRIDPDRPGTPIWLLGDGGAGTADGANLAGADVPGGPDVRALMRAV
;
A
#
# COMPACT_ATOMS: atom_id res chain seq x y z
N MET A 1 -15.70 12.50 8.08
CA MET A 1 -14.47 11.86 7.59
C MET A 1 -13.72 12.83 6.68
N GLY A 2 -12.41 12.91 6.82
CA GLY A 2 -11.57 13.74 5.95
C GLY A 2 -11.52 13.18 4.53
N LYS A 3 -11.22 14.06 3.57
CA LYS A 3 -11.05 13.68 2.17
C LYS A 3 -9.90 12.68 1.97
N LEU A 4 -8.74 12.95 2.57
CA LEU A 4 -7.56 12.11 2.46
C LEU A 4 -7.80 10.73 3.08
N GLU A 5 -8.39 10.68 4.27
CA GLU A 5 -8.77 9.42 4.94
C GLU A 5 -9.64 8.57 4.03
N ARG A 6 -10.67 9.16 3.40
CA ARG A 6 -11.55 8.44 2.48
C ARG A 6 -10.81 7.88 1.27
N LEU A 7 -9.88 8.63 0.69
CA LEU A 7 -9.07 8.16 -0.44
C LEU A 7 -8.16 7.01 -0.03
N LEU A 8 -7.53 7.10 1.15
CA LEU A 8 -6.68 6.03 1.68
C LEU A 8 -7.50 4.77 1.94
N ASP A 9 -8.66 4.90 2.59
CA ASP A 9 -9.53 3.76 2.86
C ASP A 9 -10.06 3.14 1.56
N LEU A 10 -10.40 3.96 0.55
CA LEU A 10 -10.78 3.48 -0.77
C LEU A 10 -9.66 2.69 -1.44
N ILE A 11 -8.42 3.19 -1.40
CA ILE A 11 -7.25 2.48 -1.94
C ILE A 11 -7.07 1.16 -1.19
N THR A 12 -7.10 1.17 0.15
CA THR A 12 -6.93 -0.04 0.96
C THR A 12 -7.97 -1.10 0.59
N VAL A 13 -9.25 -0.73 0.54
CA VAL A 13 -10.34 -1.65 0.17
C VAL A 13 -10.13 -2.23 -1.22
N LEU A 14 -9.81 -1.39 -2.22
CA LEU A 14 -9.63 -1.84 -3.60
C LEU A 14 -8.34 -2.63 -3.81
N MET A 15 -7.30 -2.37 -3.02
CA MET A 15 -6.07 -3.16 -3.02
C MET A 15 -6.33 -4.52 -2.40
N GLU A 16 -6.97 -4.60 -1.24
CA GLU A 16 -7.30 -5.87 -0.56
C GLU A 16 -8.30 -6.72 -1.34
N ALA A 17 -9.17 -6.09 -2.13
CA ALA A 17 -10.13 -6.78 -2.98
C ALA A 17 -9.44 -7.62 -4.06
N GLY A 18 -9.61 -8.95 -3.99
CA GLY A 18 -9.16 -9.87 -5.04
C GLY A 18 -10.05 -9.91 -6.28
N ARG A 19 -11.12 -9.10 -6.34
CA ARG A 19 -12.11 -9.04 -7.42
C ARG A 19 -12.62 -7.62 -7.63
N PRO A 20 -13.17 -7.28 -8.82
CA PRO A 20 -13.85 -6.00 -9.02
C PRO A 20 -15.03 -5.86 -8.04
N LEU A 21 -15.10 -4.71 -7.36
CA LEU A 21 -16.18 -4.38 -6.43
C LEU A 21 -17.11 -3.33 -7.02
N THR A 22 -18.41 -3.51 -6.89
CA THR A 22 -19.40 -2.50 -7.28
C THR A 22 -19.30 -1.26 -6.38
N ARG A 23 -19.83 -0.11 -6.85
CA ARG A 23 -19.88 1.12 -6.04
C ARG A 23 -20.60 0.91 -4.69
N HIS A 24 -21.65 0.10 -4.68
CA HIS A 24 -22.39 -0.18 -3.45
C HIS A 24 -21.58 -1.05 -2.48
N GLU A 25 -20.92 -2.12 -2.96
CA GLU A 25 -20.02 -2.93 -2.12
C GLU A 25 -18.88 -2.09 -1.54
N ILE A 26 -18.29 -1.18 -2.33
CA ILE A 26 -17.25 -0.26 -1.85
C ILE A 26 -17.80 0.63 -0.72
N ARG A 27 -18.99 1.21 -0.91
CA ARG A 27 -19.63 2.04 0.12
C ARG A 27 -19.89 1.26 1.40
N ASP A 28 -20.34 0.02 1.28
CA ASP A 28 -20.75 -0.83 2.40
C ASP A 28 -19.53 -1.39 3.16
N THR A 29 -18.38 -1.50 2.50
CA THR A 29 -17.11 -1.94 3.12
C THR A 29 -16.42 -0.80 3.87
N LEU A 30 -16.59 0.44 3.41
CA LEU A 30 -15.96 1.62 4.01
C LEU A 30 -16.63 2.03 5.34
N PRO A 31 -15.90 2.75 6.22
CA PRO A 31 -16.46 3.26 7.46
C PRO A 31 -17.72 4.12 7.26
N ALA A 32 -18.66 4.04 8.21
CA ALA A 32 -19.87 4.84 8.17
C ALA A 32 -19.56 6.34 8.07
N GLY A 33 -20.16 7.00 7.08
CA GLY A 33 -19.92 8.42 6.81
C GLY A 33 -18.74 8.71 5.87
N ALA A 34 -18.10 7.69 5.30
CA ALA A 34 -17.18 7.86 4.17
C ALA A 34 -17.91 8.45 2.95
N TYR A 35 -19.05 7.85 2.60
CA TYR A 35 -19.92 8.32 1.54
C TYR A 35 -21.30 8.71 2.06
N ALA A 36 -21.98 9.57 1.30
CA ALA A 36 -23.35 9.95 1.60
C ALA A 36 -24.30 8.76 1.43
N ALA A 37 -25.37 8.71 2.24
CA ALA A 37 -26.44 7.72 2.08
C ALA A 37 -27.27 7.95 0.81
N ASP A 38 -27.37 9.22 0.37
CA ASP A 38 -28.00 9.57 -0.89
C ASP A 38 -27.14 9.11 -2.08
N ASP A 39 -27.72 8.31 -2.97
CA ASP A 39 -27.01 7.69 -4.09
C ASP A 39 -26.49 8.71 -5.11
N VAL A 40 -27.17 9.85 -5.30
CA VAL A 40 -26.73 10.89 -6.24
C VAL A 40 -25.50 11.62 -5.70
N ALA A 41 -25.54 12.00 -4.43
CA ALA A 41 -24.43 12.61 -3.72
C ALA A 41 -23.24 11.65 -3.61
N PHE A 42 -23.50 10.37 -3.30
CA PHE A 42 -22.50 9.33 -3.28
C PHE A 42 -21.80 9.21 -4.64
N ARG A 43 -22.55 9.02 -5.72
CA ARG A 43 -21.99 8.88 -7.07
C ARG A 43 -21.11 10.07 -7.43
N ARG A 44 -21.56 11.29 -7.13
CA ARG A 44 -20.78 12.50 -7.41
C ARG A 44 -19.45 12.54 -6.64
N THR A 45 -19.47 12.19 -5.35
CA THR A 45 -18.26 12.15 -4.52
C THR A 45 -17.32 11.03 -4.98
N PHE A 46 -17.85 9.85 -5.29
CA PHE A 46 -17.07 8.72 -5.79
C PHE A 46 -16.36 9.03 -7.12
N GLU A 47 -17.06 9.66 -8.07
CA GLU A 47 -16.46 10.08 -9.34
C GLU A 47 -15.33 11.10 -9.13
N ARG A 48 -15.52 12.03 -8.19
CA ARG A 48 -14.48 12.99 -7.81
C ARG A 48 -13.27 12.29 -7.18
N ASP A 49 -13.50 11.35 -6.27
CA ASP A 49 -12.42 10.59 -5.62
C ASP A 49 -11.62 9.80 -6.67
N LYS A 50 -12.30 9.20 -7.66
CA LYS A 50 -11.65 8.52 -8.80
C LYS A 50 -10.76 9.47 -9.61
N ASP A 51 -11.23 10.68 -9.89
CA ASP A 51 -10.41 11.68 -10.60
C ASP A 51 -9.19 12.12 -9.78
N GLU A 52 -9.32 12.18 -8.47
CA GLU A 52 -8.23 12.50 -7.56
C GLU A 52 -7.21 11.36 -7.46
N LEU A 53 -7.66 10.12 -7.41
CA LEU A 53 -6.78 8.94 -7.52
C LEU A 53 -6.03 8.94 -8.84
N ARG A 54 -6.71 9.24 -9.96
CA ARG A 54 -6.08 9.38 -11.28
C ARG A 54 -5.00 10.47 -11.28
N ALA A 55 -5.25 11.61 -10.63
CA ALA A 55 -4.26 12.68 -10.51
C ALA A 55 -3.02 12.28 -9.69
N LEU A 56 -3.15 11.28 -8.81
CA LEU A 56 -2.03 10.66 -8.07
C LEU A 56 -1.36 9.52 -8.85
N GLY A 57 -1.80 9.23 -10.08
CA GLY A 57 -1.33 8.13 -10.90
C GLY A 57 -1.99 6.79 -10.60
N ILE A 58 -2.98 6.74 -9.69
CA ILE A 58 -3.70 5.52 -9.34
C ILE A 58 -4.96 5.41 -10.21
N GLU A 59 -4.91 4.58 -11.24
CA GLU A 59 -6.04 4.34 -12.14
C GLU A 59 -6.91 3.16 -11.68
N LEU A 60 -8.23 3.38 -11.65
CA LEU A 60 -9.21 2.34 -11.36
C LEU A 60 -9.65 1.71 -12.69
N THR A 61 -9.43 0.42 -12.84
CA THR A 61 -9.92 -0.37 -13.97
C THR A 61 -11.38 -0.75 -13.74
N VAL A 62 -12.19 -0.66 -14.78
CA VAL A 62 -13.59 -1.11 -14.76
C VAL A 62 -13.67 -2.52 -15.34
N ALA A 63 -14.25 -3.44 -14.59
CA ALA A 63 -14.48 -4.82 -15.00
C ALA A 63 -15.82 -5.29 -14.41
N PRO A 64 -16.54 -6.23 -15.06
CA PRO A 64 -17.82 -6.70 -14.56
C PRO A 64 -17.65 -7.31 -13.16
N ALA A 65 -18.49 -6.89 -12.21
CA ALA A 65 -18.50 -7.47 -10.88
C ALA A 65 -18.98 -8.93 -10.95
N PRO A 66 -18.27 -9.88 -10.30
CA PRO A 66 -18.73 -11.26 -10.23
C PRO A 66 -20.07 -11.32 -9.50
N ASP A 67 -20.89 -12.30 -9.87
CA ASP A 67 -22.20 -12.56 -9.26
C ASP A 67 -23.28 -11.48 -9.51
N SER A 68 -23.10 -10.65 -10.55
CA SER A 68 -24.13 -9.71 -11.03
C SER A 68 -24.71 -10.11 -12.39
N ASP A 69 -26.03 -10.34 -12.43
CA ASP A 69 -26.81 -10.55 -13.66
C ASP A 69 -28.05 -9.62 -13.65
N PRO A 70 -28.13 -8.60 -14.52
CA PRO A 70 -27.18 -8.24 -15.57
C PRO A 70 -25.82 -7.76 -15.03
N PRO A 71 -24.75 -7.79 -15.84
CA PRO A 71 -23.41 -7.37 -15.40
C PRO A 71 -23.41 -5.92 -14.92
N ILE A 72 -22.93 -5.69 -13.69
CA ILE A 72 -22.75 -4.37 -13.09
C ILE A 72 -21.28 -4.00 -13.14
N ASP A 73 -20.99 -2.72 -13.39
CA ASP A 73 -19.64 -2.18 -13.34
C ASP A 73 -19.02 -2.36 -11.94
N GLY A 74 -17.94 -3.14 -11.90
CA GLY A 74 -17.03 -3.26 -10.77
C GLY A 74 -15.75 -2.46 -10.99
N TYR A 75 -15.14 -2.04 -9.89
CA TYR A 75 -13.93 -1.23 -9.87
C TYR A 75 -12.83 -2.02 -9.15
N ARG A 76 -11.62 -2.00 -9.71
CA ARG A 76 -10.41 -2.56 -9.09
C ARG A 76 -9.21 -1.67 -9.35
N ILE A 77 -8.20 -1.75 -8.48
CA ILE A 77 -6.87 -1.22 -8.75
C ILE A 77 -6.03 -2.38 -9.28
N ASP A 78 -5.45 -2.22 -10.46
CA ASP A 78 -4.60 -3.27 -11.03
C ASP A 78 -3.21 -3.22 -10.39
N ARG A 79 -2.96 -4.09 -9.41
CA ARG A 79 -1.69 -4.12 -8.67
C ARG A 79 -0.49 -4.30 -9.60
N GLU A 80 -0.65 -5.07 -10.67
CA GLU A 80 0.41 -5.32 -11.65
C GLU A 80 0.78 -4.05 -12.43
N ALA A 81 -0.16 -3.12 -12.62
CA ALA A 81 0.13 -1.82 -13.23
C ALA A 81 1.01 -0.92 -12.32
N PHE A 82 1.06 -1.20 -11.01
CA PHE A 82 1.95 -0.53 -10.04
C PHE A 82 3.16 -1.38 -9.65
N GLY A 83 3.22 -2.63 -10.13
CA GLY A 83 4.34 -3.52 -9.89
C GLY A 83 5.57 -3.01 -10.64
N VAL A 84 6.69 -2.91 -9.94
CA VAL A 84 8.00 -2.86 -10.60
C VAL A 84 8.36 -4.31 -10.91
N ASP A 85 8.70 -4.62 -12.15
CA ASP A 85 9.23 -5.94 -12.50
C ASP A 85 10.53 -6.13 -11.70
N PRO A 86 10.57 -7.03 -10.72
CA PRO A 86 11.72 -7.14 -9.84
C PRO A 86 12.93 -7.54 -10.68
N PRO A 87 14.11 -6.91 -10.47
CA PRO A 87 15.31 -7.32 -11.18
C PRO A 87 15.62 -8.79 -10.86
N THR A 88 16.11 -9.52 -11.85
CA THR A 88 16.69 -10.84 -11.60
C THR A 88 17.99 -10.63 -10.84
N LEU A 89 18.00 -11.00 -9.56
CA LEU A 89 19.18 -10.89 -8.71
C LEU A 89 19.99 -12.18 -8.78
N ASP A 90 21.31 -12.06 -8.87
CA ASP A 90 22.20 -13.20 -8.68
C ASP A 90 22.31 -13.61 -7.19
N PRO A 91 22.95 -14.74 -6.86
CA PRO A 91 23.10 -15.18 -5.47
C PRO A 91 23.83 -14.18 -4.56
N ASP A 92 24.81 -13.44 -5.08
CA ASP A 92 25.57 -12.45 -4.31
C ASP A 92 24.74 -11.17 -4.11
N GLU A 93 23.99 -10.74 -5.13
CA GLU A 93 23.08 -9.60 -5.05
C GLU A 93 21.92 -9.85 -4.09
N SER A 94 21.31 -11.04 -4.14
CA SER A 94 20.24 -11.43 -3.20
C SER A 94 20.74 -11.52 -1.76
N THR A 95 21.96 -12.05 -1.55
CA THR A 95 22.62 -12.06 -0.23
C THR A 95 22.90 -10.64 0.25
N SER A 96 23.38 -9.77 -0.64
CA SER A 96 23.65 -8.36 -0.33
C SER A 96 22.37 -7.60 0.03
N LEU A 97 21.28 -7.84 -0.69
CA LEU A 97 19.97 -7.24 -0.40
C LEU A 97 19.40 -7.74 0.93
N ALA A 98 19.56 -9.03 1.26
CA ALA A 98 19.13 -9.59 2.53
C ALA A 98 19.91 -8.98 3.70
N LEU A 99 21.23 -8.81 3.56
CA LEU A 99 22.07 -8.13 4.55
C LEU A 99 21.70 -6.66 4.69
N ALA A 100 21.49 -5.94 3.57
CA ALA A 100 21.06 -4.55 3.59
C ALA A 100 19.72 -4.39 4.33
N THR A 101 18.75 -5.25 4.03
CA THR A 101 17.43 -5.24 4.70
C THR A 101 17.54 -5.52 6.20
N ALA A 102 18.49 -6.36 6.62
CA ALA A 102 18.71 -6.66 8.04
C ALA A 102 19.32 -5.50 8.84
N VAL A 103 20.01 -4.58 8.17
CA VAL A 103 20.73 -3.44 8.78
C VAL A 103 19.98 -2.11 8.61
N VAL A 104 19.12 -2.00 7.59
CA VAL A 104 18.34 -0.80 7.29
C VAL A 104 17.19 -0.62 8.29
N ARG A 105 17.09 0.58 8.87
CA ARG A 105 15.98 0.97 9.74
C ARG A 105 15.06 1.95 9.03
N ILE A 106 13.75 1.64 9.03
CA ILE A 106 12.70 2.46 8.41
C ILE A 106 12.18 3.54 9.39
N ASP A 107 12.31 3.30 10.70
CA ASP A 107 11.86 4.20 11.76
C ASP A 107 12.97 4.38 12.82
N PRO A 108 13.50 5.59 13.02
CA PRO A 108 14.55 5.85 14.02
C PRO A 108 14.04 5.71 15.47
N ASP A 109 12.73 5.86 15.70
CA ASP A 109 12.11 5.84 17.04
C ASP A 109 11.55 4.46 17.41
N ARG A 110 11.50 3.52 16.47
CA ARG A 110 11.11 2.12 16.70
C ARG A 110 12.22 1.20 16.21
N PRO A 111 13.07 0.65 17.09
CA PRO A 111 14.00 -0.39 16.69
C PRO A 111 13.18 -1.61 16.25
N GLY A 112 13.04 -1.80 14.94
CA GLY A 112 12.48 -3.02 14.39
C GLY A 112 13.25 -4.20 14.95
N THR A 113 12.54 -5.21 15.45
CA THR A 113 13.18 -6.46 15.86
C THR A 113 13.75 -7.10 14.59
N PRO A 114 15.08 -7.29 14.47
CA PRO A 114 15.64 -7.87 13.26
C PRO A 114 15.04 -9.26 13.03
N ILE A 115 14.68 -9.58 11.79
CA ILE A 115 13.92 -10.80 11.44
C ILE A 115 14.64 -12.10 11.85
N TRP A 116 15.97 -12.05 12.00
CA TRP A 116 16.80 -13.16 12.49
C TRP A 116 16.70 -13.38 14.00
N LEU A 117 16.26 -12.39 14.78
CA LEU A 117 15.99 -12.52 16.22
C LEU A 117 14.65 -13.20 16.50
N LEU A 118 13.77 -13.32 15.49
CA LEU A 118 12.52 -14.07 15.60
C LEU A 118 12.74 -15.60 15.65
N GLY A 119 13.98 -16.07 15.48
CA GLY A 119 14.32 -17.49 15.40
C GLY A 119 14.81 -18.15 16.69
N ASP A 120 15.13 -17.40 17.74
CA ASP A 120 15.70 -17.98 18.97
C ASP A 120 14.91 -17.57 20.21
N GLY A 121 14.17 -18.53 20.77
CA GLY A 121 13.32 -18.39 21.96
C GLY A 121 14.12 -18.28 23.27
N GLY A 122 15.19 -17.50 23.28
CA GLY A 122 16.00 -17.21 24.47
C GLY A 122 15.55 -15.89 25.10
N ALA A 123 14.86 -15.96 26.24
CA ALA A 123 14.65 -14.83 27.14
C ALA A 123 15.99 -14.40 27.77
N GLY A 124 16.85 -13.78 26.96
CA GLY A 124 18.00 -13.02 27.40
C GLY A 124 17.66 -11.55 27.27
N THR A 125 17.75 -10.80 28.37
CA THR A 125 17.90 -9.34 28.35
C THR A 125 19.18 -9.04 27.59
N ALA A 126 19.10 -9.00 26.27
CA ALA A 126 20.17 -8.57 25.41
C ALA A 126 20.31 -7.06 25.63
N ASP A 127 21.32 -6.71 26.42
CA ASP A 127 22.04 -5.44 26.28
C ASP A 127 22.07 -5.12 24.79
N GLY A 128 21.36 -4.06 24.41
CA GLY A 128 21.05 -3.75 23.03
C GLY A 128 22.35 -3.62 22.26
N ALA A 129 22.77 -4.70 21.62
CA ALA A 129 23.86 -4.69 20.68
C ALA A 129 23.46 -3.63 19.66
N ASN A 130 24.11 -2.48 19.78
CA ASN A 130 24.03 -1.33 18.89
C ASN A 130 24.58 -1.84 17.55
N LEU A 131 23.79 -2.62 16.82
CA LEU A 131 24.04 -2.92 15.44
C LEU A 131 24.02 -1.55 14.77
N ALA A 132 25.15 -1.19 14.16
CA ALA A 132 25.29 0.02 13.37
C ALA A 132 24.26 -0.07 12.23
N GLY A 133 23.07 0.47 12.48
CA GLY A 133 21.99 0.52 11.52
C GLY A 133 22.23 1.70 10.59
N ALA A 134 21.99 1.50 9.30
CA ALA A 134 21.90 2.60 8.36
C ALA A 134 20.46 3.12 8.40
N ASP A 135 20.27 4.34 8.91
CA ASP A 135 18.99 5.03 8.77
C ASP A 135 18.81 5.43 7.31
N VAL A 136 17.71 5.02 6.71
CA VAL A 136 17.35 5.51 5.37
C VAL A 136 16.84 6.95 5.55
N PRO A 137 17.52 7.97 4.99
CA PRO A 137 17.05 9.33 5.14
C PRO A 137 15.74 9.48 4.35
N GLY A 138 14.64 9.77 5.03
CA GLY A 138 13.34 10.04 4.40
C GLY A 138 13.24 11.43 3.76
N GLY A 139 14.34 12.17 3.70
CA GLY A 139 14.41 13.54 3.21
C GLY A 139 14.10 13.68 1.72
N PRO A 140 13.68 14.88 1.26
CA PRO A 140 13.37 15.15 -0.14
C PRO A 140 14.56 14.88 -1.08
N ASP A 141 15.79 15.03 -0.58
CA ASP A 141 17.02 14.84 -1.36
C ASP A 141 17.25 13.38 -1.79
N VAL A 142 16.84 12.41 -0.96
CA VAL A 142 16.97 10.98 -1.30
C VAL A 142 16.04 10.60 -2.45
N ARG A 143 14.84 11.20 -2.52
CA ARG A 143 13.93 11.03 -3.67
C ARG A 143 14.47 11.63 -4.95
N ALA A 144 15.21 12.74 -4.88
CA ALA A 144 15.88 13.32 -6.04
C ALA A 144 17.00 12.39 -6.54
N LEU A 145 17.77 11.80 -5.62
CA LEU A 145 18.84 10.86 -5.95
C LEU A 145 18.31 9.58 -6.62
N MET A 146 17.21 9.01 -6.10
CA MET A 146 16.61 7.78 -6.65
C MET A 146 16.01 7.94 -8.05
N ARG A 147 15.65 9.16 -8.47
CA ARG A 147 15.17 9.42 -9.84
C ARG A 147 16.31 9.67 -10.84
N ALA A 148 17.53 9.86 -10.37
CA ALA A 148 18.69 10.16 -11.20
C ALA A 148 19.43 8.91 -11.69
N VAL A 149 19.02 7.73 -11.21
CA VAL A 149 19.49 6.40 -11.64
C VAL A 149 18.42 5.78 -12.51
#